data_AF-A0A3A5M0P8-F1
#
_entry.id   AF-A0A3A5M0P8-F1
#
_cell.length_a   1.000
_cell.length_b   1.000
_cell.length_c   1.000
_cell.angle_alpha   90.00
_cell.angle_beta   90.00
_cell.angle_gamma   90.00
#
_symmetry.space_group_name_H-M   'P 1'
#
loop_
_entity.id
_entity.type
_entity.pdbx_description
1 polymer ?
#
loop_
_entity_poly.entity_id
_entity_poly.type
_entity_poly.pdbx_seq_one_letter_code
_entity_poly.pdbx_strand_id
1 'polypeptide(L)'
;MRGSIMETYPFVDAGMWELKYQELLLRFEQERAKVGQLYEALASRDVIGQAKGVLMERHRLDADSAFQLLMLASSRTNLKLHEVARKLVTTGVLVAPEP
;
A
#
# COMPACT_ATOMS: atom_id res chain seq x y z
N MET A 1 -40.19 -0.76 -13.87
CA MET A 1 -40.71 -0.61 -12.50
C MET A 1 -39.62 0.02 -11.64
N ARG A 2 -39.71 1.33 -11.39
CA ARG A 2 -38.78 2.06 -10.50
C ARG A 2 -39.35 2.04 -9.09
N GLY A 3 -39.02 1.00 -8.33
CA GLY A 3 -39.45 0.83 -6.95
C GLY A 3 -38.52 1.54 -5.98
N SER A 4 -39.04 2.64 -5.42
CA SER A 4 -39.00 2.99 -3.99
C SER A 4 -37.68 2.97 -3.21
N ILE A 5 -36.69 3.75 -3.66
CA ILE A 5 -35.73 4.38 -2.75
C ILE A 5 -36.31 5.64 -2.07
N MET A 6 -37.40 6.19 -2.61
CA MET A 6 -38.04 7.43 -2.12
C MET A 6 -38.88 7.23 -0.85
N GLU A 7 -39.44 6.03 -0.58
CA GLU A 7 -40.24 5.81 0.64
C GLU A 7 -39.38 5.73 1.91
N THR A 8 -38.08 5.43 1.81
CA THR A 8 -37.19 5.28 2.97
C THR A 8 -36.55 6.59 3.44
N TYR A 9 -36.61 7.67 2.65
CA TYR A 9 -36.14 9.00 3.05
C TYR A 9 -37.18 10.08 2.70
N PRO A 10 -38.18 10.30 3.57
CA PRO A 10 -39.35 11.13 3.27
C PRO A 10 -39.10 12.64 3.16
N PHE A 11 -37.84 13.10 3.10
CA PHE A 11 -37.46 14.52 3.12
C PHE A 11 -36.52 14.95 1.99
N VAL A 12 -36.18 14.08 1.04
CA VAL A 12 -35.18 14.36 -0.02
C VAL A 12 -35.90 14.47 -1.37
N ASP A 13 -35.97 15.67 -1.95
CA ASP A 13 -36.50 15.87 -3.30
C ASP A 13 -35.58 15.30 -4.39
N ALA A 14 -36.07 15.22 -5.62
CA ALA A 14 -35.35 14.61 -6.74
C ALA A 14 -33.96 15.23 -7.02
N GLY A 15 -33.75 16.51 -6.70
CA GLY A 15 -32.46 17.18 -6.86
C GLY A 15 -31.49 16.84 -5.72
N MET A 16 -32.00 16.71 -4.49
CA MET A 16 -31.18 16.32 -3.35
C MET A 16 -30.71 14.86 -3.41
N TRP A 17 -31.48 13.97 -4.04
CA TRP A 17 -31.05 12.58 -4.25
C TRP A 17 -29.82 12.50 -5.14
N GLU A 18 -29.78 13.22 -6.27
CA GLU A 18 -28.61 13.22 -7.16
C GLU A 18 -27.36 13.67 -6.40
N LEU A 19 -27.44 14.77 -5.66
CA LEU A 19 -26.30 15.27 -4.86
C LEU A 19 -25.86 14.25 -3.80
N LYS A 20 -26.80 13.63 -3.10
CA LYS A 20 -26.50 12.61 -2.07
C LYS A 20 -25.95 11.32 -2.67
N TYR A 21 -26.39 10.94 -3.87
CA TYR A 21 -25.83 9.81 -4.62
C TYR A 21 -24.39 10.08 -5.05
N GLN A 22 -24.11 11.27 -5.59
CA GLN A 22 -22.75 11.66 -5.96
C GLN A 22 -21.81 11.71 -4.75
N GLU A 23 -22.27 12.25 -3.62
CA GLU A 23 -21.51 12.26 -2.37
C GLU A 23 -21.26 10.83 -1.84
N LEU A 24 -22.26 9.96 -1.89
CA LEU A 24 -22.12 8.56 -1.46
C LEU A 24 -21.10 7.82 -2.32
N LEU A 25 -21.13 8.00 -3.63
CA LEU A 25 -20.19 7.38 -4.56
C LEU A 25 -18.76 7.88 -4.29
N LEU A 26 -18.57 9.19 -4.16
CA LEU A 26 -17.27 9.77 -3.84
C LEU A 26 -16.70 9.22 -2.52
N ARG A 27 -17.54 9.13 -1.48
CA ARG A 27 -17.14 8.55 -0.19
C ARG A 27 -16.78 7.07 -0.32
N PHE A 28 -17.56 6.30 -1.08
CA PHE A 28 -17.26 4.89 -1.34
C PHE A 28 -15.92 4.73 -2.05
N GLU A 29 -15.66 5.52 -3.09
CA GLU A 29 -14.39 5.50 -3.82
C GLU A 29 -13.22 5.85 -2.90
N GLN A 30 -13.36 6.87 -2.06
CA GLN A 30 -12.34 7.24 -1.07
C GLN A 30 -12.08 6.13 -0.06
N GLU A 31 -13.13 5.51 0.48
CA GLU A 31 -12.97 4.38 1.41
C GLU A 31 -12.34 3.16 0.73
N ARG A 32 -12.75 2.85 -0.50
CA ARG A 32 -12.11 1.79 -1.28
C ARG A 32 -10.63 2.07 -1.55
N ALA A 33 -10.29 3.31 -1.88
CA ALA A 33 -8.91 3.74 -2.10
C ALA A 33 -8.07 3.60 -0.82
N LYS A 34 -8.60 4.01 0.35
CA LYS A 34 -7.91 3.84 1.65
C LYS A 34 -7.65 2.37 1.97
N VAL A 35 -8.65 1.51 1.77
CA VAL A 35 -8.49 0.06 1.97
C VAL A 35 -7.39 -0.49 1.05
N GLY A 36 -7.35 -0.06 -0.21
CA GLY A 36 -6.27 -0.41 -1.14
C GLY A 36 -4.88 0.00 -0.64
N GLN A 37 -4.73 1.25 -0.20
CA GLN A 37 -3.47 1.77 0.34
C GLN A 37 -3.00 1.01 1.59
N LEU A 38 -3.92 0.60 2.47
CA LEU A 38 -3.59 -0.21 3.64
C LEU A 38 -3.08 -1.60 3.24
N TYR A 39 -3.72 -2.26 2.27
CA TYR A 39 -3.25 -3.54 1.76
C TYR A 39 -1.85 -3.42 1.12
N GLU A 40 -1.60 -2.38 0.33
CA GLU A 40 -0.27 -2.12 -0.24
C GLU A 40 0.78 -1.87 0.84
N ALA A 41 0.43 -1.12 1.90
CA ALA A 41 1.31 -0.86 3.03
C ALA A 41 1.64 -2.16 3.80
N LEU A 42 0.65 -3.02 4.04
CA LEU A 42 0.84 -4.32 4.68
C LEU A 42 1.73 -5.24 3.83
N ALA A 43 1.42 -5.40 2.55
CA ALA A 43 2.23 -6.22 1.65
C ALA A 43 3.69 -5.72 1.55
N SER A 44 3.88 -4.39 1.58
CA SER A 44 5.20 -3.77 1.62
C SER A 44 5.93 -4.07 2.94
N ARG A 45 5.23 -4.02 4.07
CA ARG A 45 5.80 -4.34 5.38
C ARG A 45 6.27 -5.79 5.46
N ASP A 46 5.48 -6.73 4.94
CA ASP A 46 5.80 -8.15 4.97
C ASP A 46 7.07 -8.48 4.17
N VAL A 47 7.17 -7.99 2.93
CA VAL A 47 8.35 -8.24 2.09
C VAL A 47 9.60 -7.56 2.64
N ILE A 48 9.47 -6.38 3.25
CA ILE A 48 10.57 -5.71 3.95
C ILE A 48 11.02 -6.52 5.17
N GLY A 49 10.08 -7.09 5.93
CA GLY A 49 10.41 -7.98 7.07
C GLY A 49 11.19 -9.22 6.64
N GLN A 50 10.76 -9.86 5.55
CA GLN A 50 11.46 -11.02 4.98
C GLN A 50 12.88 -10.65 4.52
N ALA A 51 13.02 -9.53 3.79
CA ALA A 51 14.31 -9.02 3.34
C ALA A 51 15.26 -8.72 4.51
N LYS A 52 14.75 -8.09 5.58
CA LYS A 52 15.52 -7.89 6.82
C LYS A 52 16.03 -9.22 7.37
N GLY A 53 15.17 -10.23 7.49
CA GLY A 53 15.57 -11.57 7.96
C GLY A 53 16.70 -12.19 7.14
N VAL A 54 16.64 -12.09 5.81
CA VAL A 54 17.70 -12.56 4.90
C VAL A 54 19.03 -11.83 5.20
N LEU A 55 19.02 -10.52 5.36
CA LEU A 55 20.24 -9.74 5.65
C LEU A 55 20.78 -10.01 7.06
N MET A 56 19.90 -10.14 8.05
CA MET A 56 20.27 -10.47 9.43
C MET A 56 21.00 -11.82 9.48
N GLU A 57 20.48 -12.83 8.76
CA GLU A 57 21.09 -14.16 8.69
C GLU A 57 22.48 -14.10 8.03
N ARG A 58 22.58 -13.48 6.85
CA ARG A 58 23.79 -13.49 6.02
C ARG A 58 24.92 -12.60 6.52
N HIS A 59 24.56 -11.44 7.04
CA HIS A 59 25.52 -10.42 7.47
C HIS A 59 25.65 -10.32 9.00
N ARG A 60 24.94 -11.18 9.74
CA ARG A 60 24.90 -11.17 11.22
C ARG A 60 24.53 -9.80 11.78
N LEU A 61 23.61 -9.12 11.10
CA LEU A 61 23.10 -7.81 11.50
C LEU A 61 21.91 -7.96 12.43
N ASP A 62 21.70 -6.96 13.29
CA ASP A 62 20.41 -6.78 13.94
C ASP A 62 19.36 -6.23 12.95
N ALA A 63 18.12 -6.19 13.41
CA ALA A 63 16.99 -5.78 12.58
C ALA A 63 17.11 -4.32 12.10
N ASP A 64 17.69 -3.43 12.91
CA ASP A 64 17.78 -2.01 12.56
C ASP A 64 18.88 -1.78 11.52
N SER A 65 20.04 -2.40 11.71
CA SER A 65 21.16 -2.36 10.75
C SER A 65 20.77 -2.98 9.41
N ALA A 66 20.03 -4.09 9.41
CA ALA A 66 19.49 -4.68 8.18
C ALA A 66 18.51 -3.74 7.47
N PHE A 67 17.66 -3.02 8.21
CA PHE A 67 16.74 -2.04 7.63
C PHE A 67 17.48 -0.84 7.05
N GLN A 68 18.50 -0.33 7.75
CA GLN A 68 19.36 0.75 7.25
C GLN A 68 20.06 0.35 5.94
N LEU A 69 20.51 -0.89 5.83
CA LEU A 69 21.13 -1.39 4.61
C LEU A 69 20.14 -1.43 3.43
N LEU A 70 18.88 -1.81 3.65
CA LEU A 70 17.83 -1.72 2.63
C LEU A 70 17.55 -0.27 2.24
N MET A 71 17.52 0.67 3.20
CA MET A 71 17.34 2.10 2.90
C MET A 71 18.49 2.65 2.06
N LEU A 72 19.73 2.28 2.38
CA LEU A 72 20.89 2.69 1.61
C LEU A 72 20.83 2.17 0.17
N ALA A 73 20.46 0.90 -0.02
CA ALA A 73 20.29 0.30 -1.34
C ALA A 73 19.15 0.98 -2.13
N SER A 74 18.02 1.26 -1.48
CA SER A 74 16.90 2.01 -2.07
C SER A 74 17.32 3.40 -2.52
N SER A 75 18.04 4.14 -1.67
CA SER A 75 18.56 5.46 -2.01
C SER A 75 19.54 5.42 -3.19
N ARG A 76 20.48 4.47 -3.18
CA ARG A 76 21.50 4.33 -4.24
C ARG A 76 20.93 3.91 -5.59
N THR A 77 19.83 3.16 -5.60
CA THR A 77 19.21 2.63 -6.83
C THR A 77 18.02 3.46 -7.30
N ASN A 78 17.59 4.44 -6.49
CA ASN A 78 16.35 5.20 -6.68
C ASN A 78 15.10 4.32 -6.88
N LEU A 79 15.12 3.10 -6.33
CA LEU A 79 13.98 2.19 -6.29
C LEU A 79 13.23 2.34 -4.98
N LYS A 80 11.92 2.08 -5.00
CA LYS A 80 11.14 2.09 -3.77
C LYS A 80 11.66 0.99 -2.83
N LEU A 81 11.67 1.25 -1.53
CA LEU A 81 12.22 0.32 -0.53
C LEU A 81 11.64 -1.10 -0.63
N HIS A 82 10.33 -1.23 -0.85
CA HIS A 82 9.67 -2.53 -1.01
C HIS A 82 10.07 -3.26 -2.30
N GLU A 83 10.48 -2.54 -3.35
CA GLU A 83 10.99 -3.14 -4.59
C GLU A 83 12.41 -3.68 -4.40
N VAL A 84 13.26 -2.95 -3.67
CA VAL A 84 14.59 -3.44 -3.27
C VAL A 84 14.46 -4.69 -2.41
N ALA A 85 13.56 -4.66 -1.42
CA ALA A 85 13.27 -5.81 -0.57
C ALA A 85 12.77 -7.01 -1.40
N ARG A 86 11.82 -6.79 -2.31
CA ARG A 86 11.31 -7.84 -3.21
C ARG A 86 12.41 -8.44 -4.07
N LYS A 87 13.25 -7.61 -4.69
CA LYS A 87 14.38 -8.07 -5.49
C LYS A 87 15.32 -8.94 -4.66
N LEU A 88 15.72 -8.47 -3.46
CA LEU A 88 16.55 -9.25 -2.56
C LEU A 88 15.91 -10.60 -2.18
N VAL A 89 14.63 -10.62 -1.85
CA VAL A 89 13.93 -11.88 -1.47
C VAL A 89 13.86 -12.85 -2.66
N THR A 90 13.59 -12.35 -3.88
CA THR A 90 13.49 -13.20 -5.08
C THR A 90 14.84 -13.71 -5.56
N THR A 91 15.87 -12.86 -5.58
CA THR A 91 17.19 -13.22 -6.17
C THR A 91 18.20 -13.66 -5.14
N GLY A 92 17.97 -13.36 -3.86
CA GLY A 92 19.00 -13.45 -2.84
C GLY A 92 20.14 -12.47 -3.07
N VAL A 93 19.99 -11.38 -3.83
CA VAL A 93 21.06 -10.40 -4.05
C VAL A 93 20.55 -9.01 -3.73
N LEU A 94 21.28 -8.28 -2.88
CA LEU A 94 20.96 -6.89 -2.59
C LEU A 94 21.34 -6.05 -3.80
N VAL A 95 20.37 -5.29 -4.33
CA VAL A 95 20.59 -4.44 -5.51
C VAL A 95 21.61 -3.35 -5.16
N ALA A 96 22.71 -3.33 -5.90
CA ALA A 96 23.69 -2.25 -5.90
C ALA A 96 23.53 -1.43 -7.19
N PRO A 97 23.85 -0.13 -7.18
CA PRO A 97 23.98 0.63 -8.42
C PRO A 97 25.09 0.02 -9.28
N GLU A 98 24.87 -0.06 -10.59
CA GLU A 98 25.97 -0.37 -11.51
C GLU A 98 27.01 0.77 -11.48
N PRO A 99 28.31 0.45 -11.57
CA PRO A 99 29.39 1.44 -11.52
C PRO A 99 29.36 2.45 -12.67
#